data_AF-A0A850JWQ3-F1
#
_entry.id   AF-A0A850JWQ3-F1
#
_cell.length_a   1.000
_cell.length_b   1.000
_cell.length_c   1.000
_cell.angle_alpha   90.00
_cell.angle_beta   90.00
_cell.angle_gamma   90.00
#
_symmetry.space_group_name_H-M   'P 1'
#
loop_
_entity.id
_entity.type
_entity.pdbx_description
1 polymer ?
#
loop_
_entity_poly.entity_id
_entity_poly.type
_entity_poly.pdbx_seq_one_letter_code
_entity_poly.pdbx_strand_id
1 'polypeptide(L)'
;MQQNELKAFIKENSYLIQEYINCVILKDIGTMSHNFFMRLVDNYFNKENKRISCDNLTPDTLVYFLLAEVLGEAKQAFPFFRKDTLTLDNIFKDAKVYFNHVKFTIEGDTFNIYLIQTKAGVSTLEEEIVKYTKQFPMKTSGLEEFIAKKSK
;
A
#
# COMPACT_ATOMS: atom_id res chain seq x y z
N MET A 1 -12.65 -4.26 17.03
CA MET A 1 -13.65 -3.49 16.25
C MET A 1 -14.28 -4.44 15.24
N GLN A 2 -15.60 -4.46 15.12
CA GLN A 2 -16.28 -5.34 14.17
C GLN A 2 -16.03 -4.86 12.72
N GLN A 3 -16.11 -5.75 11.73
CA GLN A 3 -15.87 -5.39 10.32
C GLN A 3 -16.74 -4.20 9.85
N ASN A 4 -17.99 -4.14 10.29
CA ASN A 4 -18.91 -3.05 9.93
C ASN A 4 -18.52 -1.71 10.58
N GLU A 5 -18.06 -1.74 11.84
CA GLU A 5 -17.54 -0.56 12.54
C GLU A 5 -16.27 -0.04 11.86
N LEU A 6 -15.35 -0.94 11.50
CA LEU A 6 -14.12 -0.58 10.78
C LEU A 6 -14.43 0.04 9.42
N LYS A 7 -15.38 -0.54 8.67
CA LYS A 7 -15.82 0.00 7.38
C LYS A 7 -16.46 1.39 7.52
N ALA A 8 -17.27 1.61 8.57
CA ALA A 8 -17.87 2.91 8.86
C ALA A 8 -16.78 3.95 9.20
N PHE A 9 -15.87 3.60 10.11
CA PHE A 9 -14.74 4.46 10.49
C PHE A 9 -13.92 4.91 9.28
N ILE A 10 -13.58 3.99 8.37
CA ILE A 10 -12.80 4.33 7.17
C ILE A 10 -13.55 5.29 6.26
N LYS A 11 -14.86 5.08 6.07
CA LYS A 11 -15.66 5.95 5.20
C LYS A 11 -15.73 7.37 5.76
N GLU A 12 -16.02 7.49 7.05
CA GLU A 12 -16.11 8.78 7.76
C GLU A 12 -14.77 9.54 7.75
N ASN A 13 -13.66 8.81 7.89
CA ASN A 13 -12.31 9.40 7.99
C ASN A 13 -11.51 9.28 6.68
N SER A 14 -12.17 8.98 5.57
CA SER A 14 -11.50 8.57 4.31
C SER A 14 -10.49 9.58 3.79
N TYR A 15 -10.79 10.87 3.84
CA TYR A 15 -9.87 11.94 3.45
C TYR A 15 -8.65 12.01 4.37
N LEU A 16 -8.84 11.91 5.68
CA LEU A 16 -7.75 11.96 6.66
C LEU A 16 -6.86 10.72 6.56
N ILE A 17 -7.45 9.54 6.34
CA ILE A 17 -6.71 8.29 6.13
C ILE A 17 -5.89 8.37 4.83
N GLN A 18 -6.47 8.87 3.75
CA GLN A 18 -5.76 9.05 2.49
C GLN A 18 -4.64 10.09 2.61
N GLU A 19 -4.86 11.17 3.35
CA GLU A 19 -3.82 12.15 3.65
C GLU A 19 -2.69 11.51 4.48
N TYR A 20 -3.02 10.74 5.51
CA TYR A 20 -2.06 9.99 6.31
C TYR A 20 -1.23 9.01 5.45
N ILE A 21 -1.88 8.26 4.57
CA ILE A 21 -1.22 7.39 3.60
C ILE A 21 -0.17 8.18 2.81
N ASN A 22 -0.56 9.31 2.23
CA ASN A 22 0.32 10.07 1.34
C ASN A 22 1.45 10.79 2.08
N CYS A 23 1.15 11.38 3.25
CA CYS A 23 2.09 12.22 3.99
C CYS A 23 3.00 11.42 4.93
N VAL A 24 2.60 10.21 5.33
CA VAL A 24 3.34 9.40 6.30
C VAL A 24 3.84 8.11 5.71
N ILE A 25 2.95 7.26 5.17
CA ILE A 25 3.32 5.90 4.74
C ILE A 25 4.02 5.91 3.39
N LEU A 26 3.47 6.64 2.42
CA LEU A 26 4.02 6.80 1.08
C LEU A 26 4.92 8.05 0.97
N LYS A 27 5.31 8.62 2.10
CA LYS A 27 6.24 9.75 2.12
C LYS A 27 7.52 9.37 1.39
N ASP A 28 7.93 10.22 0.46
CA ASP A 28 9.11 10.01 -0.40
C ASP A 28 9.03 8.71 -1.23
N ILE A 29 7.84 8.15 -1.41
CA ILE A 29 7.58 6.98 -2.26
C ILE A 29 6.65 7.36 -3.41
N GLY A 30 5.48 7.92 -3.09
CA GLY A 30 4.42 8.10 -4.06
C GLY A 30 3.20 8.79 -3.50
N THR A 31 2.19 8.99 -4.37
CA THR A 31 0.93 9.63 -3.99
C THR A 31 -0.24 8.82 -4.51
N MET A 32 -1.13 8.44 -3.61
CA MET A 32 -2.38 7.74 -3.91
C MET A 32 -3.54 8.72 -4.10
N SER A 33 -4.32 8.52 -5.16
CA SER A 33 -5.56 9.25 -5.38
C SER A 33 -6.65 8.79 -4.40
N HIS A 34 -7.53 9.70 -3.99
CA HIS A 34 -8.62 9.38 -3.07
C HIS A 34 -9.60 8.34 -3.65
N ASN A 35 -9.95 8.49 -4.93
CA ASN A 35 -10.84 7.54 -5.61
C ASN A 35 -10.24 6.13 -5.66
N PHE A 36 -8.92 6.04 -5.86
CA PHE A 36 -8.24 4.76 -5.85
C PHE A 36 -8.19 4.16 -4.45
N PHE A 37 -7.89 4.96 -3.43
CA PHE A 37 -7.95 4.53 -2.03
C PHE A 37 -9.31 3.90 -1.69
N MET A 38 -10.43 4.57 -2.03
CA MET A 38 -11.77 4.03 -1.78
C MET A 38 -12.02 2.70 -2.50
N ARG A 39 -11.51 2.55 -3.74
CA ARG A 39 -11.57 1.27 -4.46
C ARG A 39 -10.77 0.17 -3.78
N LEU A 40 -9.60 0.47 -3.20
CA LEU A 40 -8.82 -0.52 -2.44
C LEU A 40 -9.59 -0.99 -1.20
N VAL A 41 -10.23 -0.07 -0.49
CA VAL A 41 -11.07 -0.36 0.67
C VAL A 41 -12.23 -1.29 0.28
N ASP A 42 -12.97 -0.95 -0.78
CA ASP A 42 -14.09 -1.77 -1.24
C ASP A 42 -13.62 -3.16 -1.72
N ASN A 43 -12.54 -3.21 -2.50
CA ASN A 43 -11.95 -4.47 -2.97
C ASN A 43 -11.55 -5.37 -1.80
N TYR A 44 -10.91 -4.80 -0.77
CA TYR A 44 -10.49 -5.55 0.41
C TYR A 44 -11.68 -6.16 1.13
N PHE A 45 -12.72 -5.38 1.44
CA PHE A 45 -13.88 -5.91 2.17
C PHE A 45 -14.69 -6.93 1.37
N ASN A 46 -14.77 -6.77 0.05
CA ASN A 46 -15.51 -7.68 -0.83
C ASN A 46 -14.74 -8.96 -1.20
N LYS A 47 -13.44 -9.03 -0.91
CA LYS A 47 -12.62 -10.22 -1.17
C LYS A 47 -13.02 -11.36 -0.23
N GLU A 48 -13.40 -12.51 -0.79
CA GLU A 48 -13.79 -13.69 0.00
C GLU A 48 -12.56 -14.34 0.68
N ASN A 49 -11.49 -14.58 -0.07
CA ASN A 49 -10.26 -15.20 0.42
C ASN A 49 -9.21 -14.15 0.77
N LYS A 50 -9.38 -13.48 1.91
CA LYS A 50 -8.35 -12.57 2.45
C LYS A 50 -7.20 -13.42 3.00
N ARG A 51 -5.95 -13.15 2.58
CA ARG A 51 -4.77 -13.82 3.17
C ARG A 51 -4.55 -13.36 4.62
N ILE A 52 -5.09 -12.20 4.96
CA ILE A 52 -4.93 -11.54 6.26
C ILE A 52 -6.33 -11.35 6.85
N SER A 53 -6.60 -12.03 7.97
CA SER A 53 -7.90 -11.98 8.65
C SER A 53 -8.19 -10.57 9.20
N CYS A 54 -9.46 -10.18 9.13
CA CYS A 54 -9.98 -8.95 9.71
C CYS A 54 -9.97 -8.94 11.25
N ASP A 55 -9.86 -10.10 11.89
CA ASP A 55 -10.15 -10.26 13.32
C ASP A 55 -9.23 -9.46 14.24
N ASN A 56 -8.05 -9.06 13.76
CA ASN A 56 -7.05 -8.28 14.50
C ASN A 56 -6.71 -6.93 13.85
N LEU A 57 -7.55 -6.43 12.93
CA LEU A 57 -7.26 -5.19 12.23
C LEU A 57 -7.67 -3.96 13.02
N THR A 58 -6.71 -3.05 13.16
CA THR A 58 -6.93 -1.67 13.57
C THR A 58 -6.95 -0.77 12.32
N PRO A 59 -7.50 0.45 12.39
CA PRO A 59 -7.40 1.41 11.30
C PRO A 59 -5.96 1.66 10.85
N ASP A 60 -5.03 1.74 11.81
CA ASP A 60 -3.59 1.89 11.60
C ASP A 60 -2.98 0.78 10.75
N THR A 61 -3.23 -0.46 11.15
CA THR A 61 -2.65 -1.64 10.51
C THR A 61 -3.33 -1.94 9.17
N LEU A 62 -4.65 -1.71 9.07
CA LEU A 62 -5.43 -1.93 7.85
C LEU A 62 -4.80 -1.25 6.63
N VAL A 63 -4.28 -0.04 6.78
CA VAL A 63 -3.71 0.70 5.64
C VAL A 63 -2.55 -0.06 5.00
N TYR A 64 -1.65 -0.62 5.79
CA TYR A 64 -0.55 -1.45 5.28
C TYR A 64 -1.08 -2.70 4.58
N PHE A 65 -2.12 -3.30 5.14
CA PHE A 65 -2.76 -4.47 4.54
C PHE A 65 -3.51 -4.14 3.24
N LEU A 66 -4.15 -2.99 3.10
CA LEU A 66 -4.76 -2.56 1.85
C LEU A 66 -3.69 -2.46 0.74
N LEU A 67 -2.53 -1.90 1.05
CA LEU A 67 -1.42 -1.80 0.12
C LEU A 67 -0.83 -3.17 -0.21
N ALA A 68 -0.52 -3.99 0.80
CA ALA A 68 0.09 -5.30 0.59
C ALA A 68 -0.87 -6.32 -0.07
N GLU A 69 -2.12 -6.39 0.38
CA GLU A 69 -3.11 -7.37 -0.09
C GLU A 69 -3.62 -7.02 -1.49
N VAL A 70 -3.93 -5.75 -1.76
CA VAL A 70 -4.56 -5.36 -3.03
C VAL A 70 -3.52 -4.98 -4.09
N LEU A 71 -2.40 -4.35 -3.70
CA LEU A 71 -1.33 -3.99 -4.64
C LEU A 71 -0.24 -5.06 -4.74
N GLY A 72 0.04 -5.79 -3.66
CA GLY A 72 1.08 -6.83 -3.65
C GLY A 72 0.71 -8.09 -4.41
N GLU A 73 -0.58 -8.46 -4.48
CA GLU A 73 -1.01 -9.68 -5.19
C GLU A 73 -0.85 -9.60 -6.71
N ALA A 74 -1.04 -8.42 -7.31
CA ALA A 74 -1.15 -8.34 -8.77
C ALA A 74 0.19 -8.13 -9.49
N LYS A 75 1.34 -8.15 -8.78
CA LYS A 75 2.66 -7.75 -9.32
C LYS A 75 2.50 -6.55 -10.27
N GLN A 76 2.00 -5.44 -9.72
CA GLN A 76 1.43 -4.35 -10.52
C GLN A 76 2.45 -3.85 -11.56
N ALA A 77 2.10 -4.03 -12.83
CA ALA A 77 2.93 -3.59 -13.93
C ALA A 77 3.08 -2.07 -13.91
N PHE A 78 4.23 -1.56 -14.35
CA PHE A 78 4.53 -0.13 -14.36
C PHE A 78 3.40 0.80 -14.86
N PRO A 79 2.63 0.48 -15.93
CA PRO A 79 1.54 1.34 -16.42
C PRO A 79 0.39 1.55 -15.43
N PHE A 80 0.31 0.72 -14.39
CA PHE A 80 -0.67 0.87 -13.31
C PHE A 80 -0.40 2.10 -12.44
N PHE A 81 0.84 2.58 -12.37
CA PHE A 81 1.23 3.68 -11.49
C PHE A 81 1.06 5.04 -12.17
N ARG A 82 -0.09 5.67 -11.96
CA ARG A 82 -0.51 6.91 -12.62
C ARG A 82 -1.34 7.79 -11.69
N LYS A 83 -1.61 9.03 -12.10
CA LYS A 83 -2.20 10.08 -11.26
C LYS A 83 -3.58 9.72 -10.70
N ASP A 84 -4.39 8.98 -11.44
CA ASP A 84 -5.72 8.51 -11.02
C ASP A 84 -5.67 7.28 -10.10
N THR A 85 -4.51 6.64 -9.93
CA THR A 85 -4.30 5.46 -9.07
C THR A 85 -3.31 5.77 -7.94
N LEU A 86 -2.06 5.36 -8.11
CA LEU A 86 -0.92 5.55 -7.24
C LEU A 86 0.26 5.98 -8.11
N THR A 87 0.80 7.18 -7.92
CA THR A 87 2.07 7.57 -8.55
C THR A 87 3.24 7.12 -7.69
N LEU A 88 4.36 6.79 -8.32
CA LEU A 88 5.59 6.36 -7.63
C LEU A 88 6.80 7.24 -8.01
N ASP A 89 6.53 8.48 -8.42
CA ASP A 89 7.56 9.38 -8.96
C ASP A 89 8.70 9.65 -7.97
N ASN A 90 8.41 9.61 -6.66
CA ASN A 90 9.40 9.90 -5.62
C ASN A 90 10.37 8.74 -5.41
N ILE A 91 9.87 7.50 -5.32
CA ILE A 91 10.76 6.32 -5.20
C ILE A 91 11.60 6.14 -6.47
N PHE A 92 11.12 6.57 -7.65
CA PHE A 92 11.90 6.49 -8.89
C PHE A 92 13.11 7.42 -8.89
N LYS A 93 12.93 8.64 -8.38
CA LYS A 93 14.03 9.61 -8.25
C LYS A 93 15.13 9.11 -7.31
N ASP A 94 14.72 8.41 -6.25
CA ASP A 94 15.64 7.85 -5.26
C ASP A 94 16.35 6.59 -5.79
N ALA A 95 15.58 5.64 -6.33
CA ALA A 95 16.11 4.34 -6.70
C ALA A 95 17.04 4.37 -7.92
N LYS A 96 16.79 5.25 -8.91
CA LYS A 96 17.59 5.39 -10.15
C LYS A 96 17.86 4.06 -10.89
N VAL A 97 16.93 3.12 -10.81
CA VAL A 97 17.00 1.80 -11.47
C VAL A 97 15.83 1.59 -12.41
N TYR A 98 16.05 0.79 -13.45
CA TYR A 98 14.98 0.27 -14.28
C TYR A 98 14.33 -0.95 -13.61
N PHE A 99 13.00 -0.96 -13.55
CA PHE A 99 12.19 -2.05 -13.01
C PHE A 99 10.88 -2.13 -13.82
N ASN A 100 10.17 -3.26 -13.78
CA ASN A 100 8.93 -3.45 -14.55
C ASN A 100 7.68 -3.73 -13.71
N HIS A 101 7.85 -4.10 -12.43
CA HIS A 101 6.75 -4.18 -11.48
C HIS A 101 7.20 -3.79 -10.06
N VAL A 102 6.22 -3.44 -9.22
CA VAL A 102 6.43 -3.12 -7.81
C VAL A 102 5.68 -4.13 -6.96
N LYS A 103 6.31 -4.53 -5.86
CA LYS A 103 5.75 -5.49 -4.91
C LYS A 103 5.73 -4.88 -3.52
N PHE A 104 4.55 -4.92 -2.90
CA PHE A 104 4.32 -4.51 -1.52
C PHE A 104 4.12 -5.76 -0.67
N THR A 105 4.87 -5.92 0.41
CA THR A 105 4.71 -7.07 1.33
C THR A 105 4.75 -6.62 2.79
N ILE A 106 4.24 -7.48 3.66
CA ILE A 106 4.40 -7.36 5.11
C ILE A 106 5.11 -8.62 5.58
N GLU A 107 6.20 -8.44 6.32
CA GLU A 107 7.01 -9.50 6.90
C GLU A 107 7.21 -9.18 8.37
N GLY A 108 6.52 -9.91 9.26
CA GLY A 108 6.46 -9.57 10.68
C GLY A 108 5.79 -8.21 10.91
N ASP A 109 6.51 -7.29 11.55
CA ASP A 109 6.09 -5.90 11.81
C ASP A 109 6.60 -4.91 10.75
N THR A 110 7.23 -5.39 9.68
CA THR A 110 7.88 -4.54 8.68
C THR A 110 7.07 -4.48 7.38
N PHE A 111 6.85 -3.27 6.88
CA PHE A 111 6.28 -3.04 5.55
C PHE A 111 7.40 -2.86 4.53
N ASN A 112 7.33 -3.62 3.44
CA ASN A 112 8.37 -3.68 2.42
C ASN A 112 7.84 -3.24 1.06
N ILE A 113 8.67 -2.49 0.33
CA ILE A 113 8.44 -2.08 -1.05
C ILE A 113 9.64 -2.52 -1.87
N TYR A 114 9.39 -3.35 -2.87
CA TYR A 114 10.42 -3.85 -3.79
C TYR A 114 10.15 -3.33 -5.20
N LEU A 115 11.17 -2.73 -5.82
CA LEU A 115 11.18 -2.46 -7.25
C LEU A 115 11.86 -3.65 -7.94
N ILE A 116 11.12 -4.34 -8.80
CA ILE A 116 11.55 -5.62 -9.35
C ILE A 116 11.63 -5.54 -10.87
N GLN A 117 12.70 -6.10 -11.41
CA GLN A 117 12.85 -6.35 -12.84
C GLN A 117 12.74 -7.85 -13.11
N THR A 118 11.80 -8.27 -13.95
CA THR A 118 11.84 -9.59 -14.57
C THR A 118 12.70 -9.55 -15.83
N LYS A 119 13.50 -10.59 -16.08
CA LYS A 119 14.21 -10.74 -17.36
C LYS A 119 13.17 -10.96 -18.47
N ALA A 120 13.02 -10.00 -19.38
CA ALA A 120 12.30 -10.24 -20.62
C ALA A 120 13.21 -11.05 -21.56
N GLY A 121 12.73 -12.22 -22.02
CA GLY A 121 13.32 -12.89 -23.19
C GLY A 121 13.95 -14.26 -22.99
N VAL A 122 13.86 -14.92 -21.83
CA VAL A 122 14.27 -16.33 -21.71
C VAL A 122 13.18 -17.12 -21.01
N SER A 123 12.70 -18.14 -21.70
CA SER A 123 11.61 -19.03 -21.34
C SER A 123 11.78 -19.62 -19.93
N THR A 124 10.65 -19.74 -19.23
CA THR A 124 10.36 -20.63 -18.09
C THR A 124 10.89 -20.31 -16.68
N LEU A 125 11.66 -19.24 -16.46
CA LEU A 125 12.01 -18.82 -15.10
C LEU A 125 11.65 -17.36 -14.85
N GLU A 126 10.63 -17.12 -14.02
CA GLU A 126 10.34 -15.82 -13.41
C GLU A 126 11.41 -15.50 -12.35
N GLU A 127 12.66 -15.28 -12.76
CA GLU A 127 13.65 -14.73 -11.85
C GLU A 127 13.31 -13.26 -11.59
N GLU A 128 12.66 -13.00 -10.46
CA GLU A 128 12.46 -11.67 -9.89
C GLU A 128 13.83 -11.14 -9.41
N ILE A 129 14.35 -10.11 -10.08
CA ILE A 129 15.55 -9.41 -9.63
C ILE A 129 15.10 -8.17 -8.86
N VAL A 130 15.29 -8.18 -7.54
CA VAL A 130 15.07 -6.99 -6.71
C VAL A 130 16.15 -5.96 -7.03
N LYS A 131 15.73 -4.79 -7.54
CA LYS A 131 16.63 -3.69 -7.92
C LYS A 131 16.76 -2.64 -6.84
N TYR A 132 15.72 -2.52 -6.02
CA TYR A 132 15.66 -1.57 -4.92
C TYR A 132 14.68 -2.07 -3.88
N THR A 133 15.00 -1.79 -2.62
CA THR A 133 14.23 -2.19 -1.45
C THR A 133 14.07 -0.99 -0.53
N LYS A 134 12.84 -0.74 -0.08
CA LYS A 134 12.55 0.21 1.00
C LYS A 134 11.70 -0.49 2.05
N GLN A 135 12.15 -0.41 3.29
CA GLN A 135 11.54 -1.10 4.43
C GLN A 135 11.36 -0.13 5.58
N PHE A 136 10.24 -0.25 6.29
CA PHE A 136 10.01 0.52 7.49
C PHE A 136 9.03 -0.21 8.42
N PRO A 137 9.15 -0.02 9.75
CA PRO A 137 8.26 -0.65 10.70
C PRO A 137 6.83 -0.11 10.54
N MET A 138 5.85 -1.00 10.64
CA MET A 138 4.44 -0.64 10.69
C MET A 138 4.15 0.09 11.99
N LYS A 139 3.49 1.24 11.87
CA LYS A 139 3.00 2.00 13.03
C LYS A 139 1.63 1.48 13.45
N THR A 140 1.47 1.22 14.74
CA THR A 140 0.21 0.72 15.33
C THR A 140 -0.69 1.83 15.88
N SER A 141 -0.21 3.07 15.97
CA SER A 141 -0.92 4.25 16.50
C SER A 141 -0.75 5.52 15.63
N GLY A 142 -0.12 5.40 14.46
CA GLY A 142 0.27 6.56 13.65
C GLY A 142 -0.89 7.34 13.03
N LEU A 143 -1.98 6.66 12.64
CA LEU A 143 -3.18 7.25 12.09
C LEU A 143 -3.98 7.97 13.18
N GLU A 144 -4.14 7.34 14.35
CA GLU A 144 -4.78 7.98 15.51
C GLU A 144 -4.05 9.26 15.91
N GLU A 145 -2.72 9.21 16.03
CA GLU A 145 -1.89 10.38 16.29
C GLU A 145 -2.01 11.46 15.20
N PHE A 146 -2.12 11.05 13.93
CA PHE A 146 -2.27 11.96 12.80
C PHE A 146 -3.61 12.69 12.84
N ILE A 147 -4.71 11.96 13.04
CA ILE A 147 -6.06 12.52 13.17
C ILE A 147 -6.13 13.46 14.37
N ALA A 148 -5.62 13.04 15.53
CA ALA A 148 -5.61 13.86 16.74
C ALA A 148 -4.86 15.19 16.60
N LYS A 149 -3.82 15.24 15.76
CA LYS A 149 -3.08 16.47 15.44
C LYS A 149 -3.84 17.40 14.48
N LYS A 150 -4.69 16.85 13.63
CA LYS A 150 -5.48 17.59 12.62
C LYS A 150 -6.82 18.09 13.16
N SER A 151 -7.31 17.50 14.24
CA SER A 151 -8.53 17.92 14.95
C SER A 151 -8.28 19.03 15.99
N LYS A 152 -7.05 19.55 16.11
CA LYS A 152 -6.68 20.72 16.91
C LYS A 152 -6.50 21.93 16.01
#